data_AF-A0A5D2LMF7-F1
#
_entry.id   AF-A0A5D2LMF7-F1
#
_cell.length_a   1.000
_cell.length_b   1.000
_cell.length_c   1.000
_cell.angle_alpha   90.00
_cell.angle_beta   90.00
_cell.angle_gamma   90.00
#
_symmetry.space_group_name_H-M   'P 1'
#
loop_
_entity.id
_entity.type
_entity.pdbx_description
1 polymer ?
#
loop_
_entity_poly.entity_id
_entity_poly.type
_entity_poly.pdbx_seq_one_letter_code
_entity_poly.pdbx_strand_id
1 'polypeptide(L)'
;MAITQAWPLAFLCSVIVLLDVNVDAGGIVIYWGQNGNEGTLAETCATGNYDFVNIAFLSTFGNGQTPTIKLAGHCDPYRNGCTGLSSDIKSCQAKGIKVMLSIGGGAGSYNLTSAEDARQVATYLWNFLGGISSSRPLGDAVLDGVDFDIEGGTNQHWDDLAKYLSGYGKRGKKVCLIAAPHCPSPDAWVGGALKTGLFYYVWVQFYNNPPCQYSSSSIGNLEDAWKQWTTDIPATKIFLGLPAAPASFR
;
A
#
# COMPACT_ATOMS: atom_id res chain seq x y z
N MET A 1 -79.86 23.14 0.30
CA MET A 1 -80.15 21.71 0.46
C MET A 1 -78.86 20.96 0.13
N ALA A 2 -78.38 20.16 1.08
CA ALA A 2 -77.34 19.11 1.01
C ALA A 2 -75.87 19.43 0.58
N ILE A 3 -75.03 19.52 1.61
CA ILE A 3 -73.63 19.03 1.85
C ILE A 3 -73.22 17.81 0.99
N THR A 4 -71.98 17.46 0.58
CA THR A 4 -70.55 17.45 1.06
C THR A 4 -69.68 17.16 -0.21
N GLN A 5 -68.36 17.37 -0.35
CA GLN A 5 -67.24 16.76 0.39
C GLN A 5 -65.87 17.25 -0.15
N ALA A 6 -64.83 17.06 0.68
CA ALA A 6 -63.52 17.71 0.68
C ALA A 6 -62.44 17.19 -0.32
N TRP A 7 -61.54 18.13 -0.72
CA TRP A 7 -60.06 18.12 -0.85
C TRP A 7 -59.24 16.79 -0.85
N PRO A 8 -57.92 16.79 -1.19
CA PRO A 8 -57.11 17.40 -2.27
C PRO A 8 -56.04 16.39 -2.83
N LEU A 9 -54.90 16.87 -3.36
CA LEU A 9 -53.66 16.15 -3.75
C LEU A 9 -53.63 15.34 -5.07
N ALA A 10 -52.89 15.88 -6.05
CA ALA A 10 -51.89 15.11 -6.82
C ALA A 10 -50.93 16.07 -7.55
N PHE A 11 -50.18 16.88 -6.79
CA PHE A 11 -48.94 17.48 -7.28
C PHE A 11 -47.87 16.37 -7.24
N LEU A 12 -47.80 15.56 -8.29
CA LEU A 12 -46.70 14.59 -8.46
C LEU A 12 -45.47 15.36 -8.98
N CYS A 13 -44.72 15.97 -8.07
CA CYS A 13 -43.31 16.27 -8.31
C CYS A 13 -42.55 14.95 -8.34
N SER A 14 -42.37 14.37 -9.53
CA SER A 14 -41.41 13.27 -9.73
C SER A 14 -39.99 13.81 -9.60
N VAL A 15 -39.48 13.84 -8.36
CA VAL A 15 -38.05 13.94 -8.10
C VAL A 15 -37.47 12.54 -8.29
N ILE A 16 -36.92 12.28 -9.47
CA ILE A 16 -36.08 11.09 -9.69
C ILE A 16 -34.77 11.38 -8.97
N VAL A 17 -34.64 10.89 -7.73
CA VAL A 17 -33.35 10.76 -7.07
C VAL A 17 -32.64 9.60 -7.75
N LEU A 18 -31.72 9.89 -8.66
CA LEU A 18 -30.71 8.93 -9.10
C LEU A 18 -29.86 8.64 -7.86
N LEU A 19 -30.15 7.53 -7.19
CA LEU A 19 -29.19 6.92 -6.27
C LEU A 19 -28.04 6.41 -7.14
N ASP A 20 -26.98 7.22 -7.26
CA ASP A 20 -25.67 6.71 -7.63
C ASP A 20 -25.24 5.75 -6.51
N VAL A 21 -25.66 4.49 -6.63
CA VAL A 21 -24.99 3.40 -5.95
C VAL A 21 -23.64 3.34 -6.63
N ASN A 22 -22.66 4.08 -6.08
CA ASN A 22 -21.26 3.84 -6.36
C ASN A 22 -20.96 2.42 -5.87
N VAL A 23 -21.17 1.44 -6.75
CA VAL A 23 -20.56 0.12 -6.61
C VAL A 23 -19.07 0.39 -6.81
N ASP A 24 -18.38 0.64 -5.70
CA ASP A 24 -16.93 0.64 -5.66
C ASP A 24 -16.50 -0.78 -6.07
N ALA A 25 -16.11 -0.95 -7.34
CA ALA A 25 -15.78 -2.24 -7.93
C ALA A 25 -14.52 -2.87 -7.32
N GLY A 26 -13.99 -2.29 -6.24
CA GLY A 26 -12.68 -2.60 -5.69
C GLY A 26 -11.57 -2.08 -6.61
N GLY A 27 -10.33 -2.35 -6.20
CA GLY A 27 -9.13 -2.06 -6.97
C GLY A 27 -8.14 -3.21 -6.83
N ILE A 28 -7.29 -3.40 -7.81
CA ILE A 28 -6.21 -4.40 -7.73
C ILE A 28 -4.90 -3.68 -7.42
N VAL A 29 -4.18 -4.26 -6.47
CA VAL A 29 -2.85 -3.84 -6.04
C VAL A 29 -1.88 -4.92 -6.48
N ILE A 30 -0.76 -4.53 -7.07
CA ILE A 30 0.28 -5.48 -7.48
C ILE A 30 1.65 -5.08 -6.96
N TYR A 31 2.46 -6.07 -6.59
CA TYR A 31 3.88 -5.90 -6.32
C TYR A 31 4.67 -6.15 -7.61
N TRP A 32 5.63 -5.28 -7.89
CA TRP A 32 6.49 -5.35 -9.08
C TRP A 32 7.94 -5.11 -8.67
N GLY A 33 8.89 -5.82 -9.29
CA GLY A 33 10.33 -5.55 -9.19
C GLY A 33 11.16 -6.71 -8.67
N GLN A 34 10.56 -7.87 -8.36
CA GLN A 34 11.29 -9.02 -7.81
C GLN A 34 11.61 -10.11 -8.84
N ASN A 35 11.23 -9.94 -10.10
CA ASN A 35 11.61 -10.85 -11.19
C ASN A 35 11.88 -10.07 -12.47
N GLY A 36 13.13 -10.08 -12.96
CA GLY A 36 13.51 -9.35 -14.18
C GLY A 36 12.75 -9.76 -15.46
N ASN A 37 12.00 -10.86 -15.43
CA ASN A 37 11.17 -11.34 -16.53
C ASN A 37 9.68 -10.97 -16.39
N GLU A 38 9.29 -10.20 -15.37
CA GLU A 38 7.89 -9.79 -15.13
C GLU A 38 7.42 -8.62 -16.01
N GLY A 39 8.26 -8.19 -16.96
CA GLY A 39 8.02 -7.01 -17.80
C GLY A 39 8.42 -5.71 -17.11
N THR A 40 8.43 -4.63 -17.87
CA THR A 40 8.72 -3.28 -17.36
C THR A 40 7.58 -2.75 -16.48
N LEU A 41 7.89 -1.74 -15.67
CA LEU A 41 6.88 -1.06 -14.87
C LEU A 41 5.84 -0.36 -15.78
N ALA A 42 6.29 0.22 -16.90
CA ALA A 42 5.38 0.82 -17.89
C ALA A 42 4.42 -0.22 -18.52
N GLU A 43 4.90 -1.41 -18.88
CA GLU A 43 4.05 -2.50 -19.40
C GLU A 43 3.03 -2.96 -18.37
N THR A 44 3.47 -3.14 -17.11
CA THR A 44 2.59 -3.50 -15.98
C THR A 44 1.43 -2.50 -15.86
N CYS A 45 1.73 -1.20 -15.88
CA CYS A 45 0.74 -0.14 -15.81
C CYS A 45 -0.12 0.01 -17.09
N ALA A 46 0.41 -0.39 -18.25
CA ALA A 46 -0.32 -0.35 -19.51
C ALA A 46 -1.43 -1.41 -19.62
N THR A 47 -1.39 -2.46 -18.77
CA THR A 47 -2.45 -3.48 -18.72
C THR A 47 -3.83 -2.92 -18.38
N GLY A 48 -3.89 -1.80 -17.64
CA GLY A 48 -5.15 -1.23 -17.16
C GLY A 48 -5.81 -2.02 -16.02
N ASN A 49 -5.11 -2.99 -15.44
CA ASN A 49 -5.68 -3.88 -14.42
C ASN A 49 -5.48 -3.37 -12.99
N TYR A 50 -4.57 -2.43 -12.76
CA TYR A 50 -4.08 -2.09 -11.42
C TYR A 50 -4.33 -0.64 -11.06
N ASP A 51 -4.77 -0.41 -9.84
CA ASP A 51 -4.92 0.93 -9.25
C ASP A 51 -3.68 1.35 -8.46
N PHE A 52 -2.93 0.35 -7.97
CA PHE A 52 -1.70 0.53 -7.21
C PHE A 52 -0.62 -0.42 -7.71
N VAL A 53 0.60 0.11 -7.82
CA VAL A 53 1.81 -0.69 -8.03
C VAL A 53 2.80 -0.39 -6.92
N ASN A 54 3.19 -1.44 -6.18
CA ASN A 54 4.23 -1.38 -5.16
C ASN A 54 5.57 -1.79 -5.77
N ILE A 55 6.49 -0.84 -5.86
CA ILE A 55 7.86 -1.10 -6.27
C ILE A 55 8.57 -1.79 -5.11
N ALA A 56 8.86 -3.07 -5.29
CA ALA A 56 9.45 -3.96 -4.31
C ALA A 56 10.92 -4.23 -4.67
N PHE A 57 11.91 -4.01 -3.80
CA PHE A 57 11.82 -3.46 -2.44
C PHE A 57 13.01 -2.55 -2.10
N LEU A 58 12.80 -1.61 -1.17
CA LEU A 58 13.88 -1.12 -0.32
C LEU A 58 14.12 -2.15 0.80
N SER A 59 14.99 -3.13 0.52
CA SER A 59 15.18 -4.32 1.37
C SER A 59 16.33 -4.19 2.38
N THR A 60 17.03 -3.05 2.40
CA THR A 60 18.14 -2.81 3.34
C THR A 60 18.07 -1.37 3.81
N PHE A 61 17.98 -1.15 5.13
CA PHE A 61 17.93 0.18 5.75
C PHE A 61 17.98 0.08 7.29
N GLY A 62 18.18 1.22 7.96
CA GLY A 62 18.20 1.31 9.43
C GLY A 62 19.44 0.69 10.05
N ASN A 63 19.62 0.86 11.36
CA ASN A 63 20.81 0.43 12.11
C ASN A 63 22.13 0.92 11.49
N GLY A 64 22.14 2.16 11.00
CA GLY A 64 23.31 2.78 10.35
C GLY A 64 23.69 2.21 8.97
N GLN A 65 22.90 1.29 8.42
CA GLN A 65 23.13 0.75 7.08
C GLN A 65 22.86 1.81 6.00
N THR A 66 23.60 1.74 4.89
CA THR A 66 23.25 2.51 3.69
C THR A 66 22.01 1.92 3.04
N PRO A 67 20.89 2.66 2.94
CA PRO A 67 19.69 2.08 2.40
C PRO A 67 19.85 1.69 0.93
N THR A 68 19.37 0.51 0.56
CA THR A 68 19.57 -0.07 -0.77
C THR A 68 18.27 -0.65 -1.31
N ILE A 69 17.85 -0.18 -2.49
CA ILE A 69 16.75 -0.75 -3.25
C ILE A 69 17.25 -1.95 -4.04
N LYS A 70 16.48 -3.04 -4.12
CA LYS A 70 16.80 -4.23 -4.90
C LYS A 70 15.62 -4.58 -5.79
N LEU A 71 15.82 -4.43 -7.11
CA LEU A 71 14.80 -4.67 -8.14
C LEU A 71 15.17 -5.87 -9.02
N ALA A 72 15.66 -6.94 -8.40
CA ALA A 72 16.12 -8.16 -9.05
C ALA A 72 16.97 -7.88 -10.32
N GLY A 73 16.50 -8.33 -11.48
CA GLY A 73 17.19 -8.17 -12.77
C GLY A 73 16.83 -6.91 -13.55
N HIS A 74 15.98 -6.02 -13.02
CA HIS A 74 15.49 -4.85 -13.76
C HIS A 74 16.52 -3.75 -13.91
N CYS A 75 17.35 -3.50 -12.89
CA CYS A 75 18.37 -2.47 -12.90
C CYS A 75 19.41 -2.64 -11.79
N ASP A 76 20.59 -2.04 -11.95
CA ASP A 76 21.64 -2.02 -10.94
C ASP A 76 21.55 -0.72 -10.09
N PRO A 77 21.16 -0.81 -8.81
CA PRO A 77 21.04 0.35 -7.93
C PRO A 77 22.40 0.95 -7.55
N TYR A 78 23.49 0.18 -7.56
CA TYR A 78 24.82 0.62 -7.11
C TYR A 78 25.52 1.55 -8.09
N ARG A 79 25.03 1.60 -9.34
CA ARG A 79 25.57 2.43 -10.42
C ARG A 79 24.56 3.47 -10.94
N ASN A 80 23.57 3.83 -10.12
CA ASN A 80 22.45 4.70 -10.51
C ASN A 80 21.67 4.17 -11.74
N GLY A 81 21.71 2.86 -11.99
CA GLY A 81 21.09 2.23 -13.16
C GLY A 81 19.57 2.19 -13.11
N CYS A 82 18.97 2.42 -11.94
CA CYS A 82 17.52 2.42 -11.75
C CYS A 82 16.85 3.78 -12.02
N THR A 83 17.62 4.82 -12.34
CA THR A 83 17.07 6.17 -12.61
C THR A 83 16.14 6.23 -13.82
N GLY A 84 16.30 5.31 -14.77
CA GLY A 84 15.41 5.16 -15.92
C GLY A 84 13.96 4.84 -15.55
N LEU A 85 13.70 4.27 -14.36
CA LEU A 85 12.33 3.98 -13.91
C LEU A 85 11.47 5.23 -13.71
N SER A 86 12.07 6.42 -13.65
CA SER A 86 11.33 7.67 -13.54
C SER A 86 10.29 7.86 -14.65
N SER A 87 10.62 7.50 -15.90
CA SER A 87 9.67 7.60 -17.02
C SER A 87 8.49 6.64 -16.86
N ASP A 88 8.76 5.45 -16.36
CA ASP A 88 7.74 4.41 -16.17
C ASP A 88 6.80 4.79 -15.03
N ILE A 89 7.35 5.26 -13.90
CA ILE A 89 6.58 5.78 -12.78
C ILE A 89 5.64 6.89 -13.24
N LYS A 90 6.16 7.87 -13.99
CA LYS A 90 5.35 8.98 -14.53
C LYS A 90 4.28 8.48 -15.50
N SER A 91 4.58 7.44 -16.29
CA SER A 91 3.62 6.81 -17.21
C SER A 91 2.49 6.11 -16.48
N CYS A 92 2.78 5.42 -15.37
CA CYS A 92 1.77 4.85 -14.47
C CYS A 92 0.89 5.95 -13.85
N GLN A 93 1.52 6.99 -13.29
CA GLN A 93 0.80 8.09 -12.65
C GLN A 93 -0.08 8.86 -13.63
N ALA A 94 0.34 9.03 -14.88
CA ALA A 94 -0.48 9.64 -15.94
C ALA A 94 -1.74 8.83 -16.27
N LYS A 95 -1.76 7.53 -15.94
CA LYS A 95 -2.94 6.65 -16.04
C LYS A 95 -3.80 6.64 -14.78
N GLY A 96 -3.44 7.43 -13.76
CA GLY A 96 -4.13 7.47 -12.46
C GLY A 96 -3.70 6.39 -11.47
N ILE A 97 -2.73 5.55 -11.83
CA ILE A 97 -2.20 4.47 -10.99
C ILE A 97 -1.30 5.07 -9.92
N LYS A 98 -1.50 4.70 -8.65
CA LYS A 98 -0.63 5.12 -7.54
C LYS A 98 0.61 4.23 -7.51
N VAL A 99 1.79 4.85 -7.48
CA VAL A 99 3.06 4.13 -7.45
C VAL A 99 3.73 4.34 -6.10
N MET A 100 3.97 3.24 -5.41
CA MET A 100 4.40 3.20 -4.01
C MET A 100 5.79 2.60 -3.92
N LEU A 101 6.62 3.06 -2.98
CA LEU A 101 7.84 2.33 -2.61
C LEU A 101 7.51 1.36 -1.49
N SER A 102 7.75 0.07 -1.68
CA SER A 102 7.66 -0.91 -0.61
C SER A 102 8.98 -1.06 0.14
N ILE A 103 8.93 -0.93 1.46
CA ILE A 103 10.05 -1.15 2.38
C ILE A 103 9.90 -2.52 3.05
N GLY A 104 11.02 -3.25 3.17
CA GLY A 104 11.04 -4.55 3.82
C GLY A 104 11.06 -5.71 2.82
N GLY A 105 10.02 -6.54 2.85
CA GLY A 105 9.85 -7.81 2.15
C GLY A 105 10.44 -9.00 2.93
N GLY A 106 9.99 -10.22 2.61
CA GLY A 106 10.43 -11.46 3.28
C GLY A 106 11.93 -11.77 3.24
N ALA A 107 12.71 -11.11 2.37
CA ALA A 107 14.17 -11.20 2.32
C ALA A 107 14.81 -9.81 2.39
N GLY A 108 15.74 -9.59 3.33
CA GLY A 108 16.39 -8.30 3.50
C GLY A 108 17.19 -8.17 4.79
N SER A 109 17.73 -6.98 5.01
CA SER A 109 18.43 -6.57 6.25
C SER A 109 17.93 -5.20 6.67
N TYR A 110 16.82 -5.18 7.39
CA TYR A 110 16.17 -3.95 7.84
C TYR A 110 15.83 -4.04 9.33
N ASN A 111 16.14 -2.98 10.07
CA ASN A 111 15.87 -2.91 11.51
C ASN A 111 15.90 -1.46 11.97
N LEU A 112 14.96 -1.05 12.82
CA LEU A 112 14.96 0.28 13.44
C LEU A 112 15.39 0.15 14.90
N THR A 113 16.46 0.84 15.28
CA THR A 113 17.08 0.72 16.61
C THR A 113 16.64 1.79 17.60
N SER A 114 15.99 2.86 17.11
CA SER A 114 15.47 3.96 17.92
C SER A 114 14.49 4.81 17.11
N ALA A 115 13.76 5.70 17.78
CA ALA A 115 12.95 6.73 17.11
C ALA A 115 13.82 7.65 16.24
N GLU A 116 15.07 7.90 16.63
CA GLU A 116 16.01 8.70 15.85
C GLU A 116 16.45 7.96 14.56
N ASP A 117 16.70 6.65 14.64
CA ASP A 117 16.95 5.81 13.46
C ASP A 117 15.73 5.82 12.51
N ALA A 118 14.52 5.69 13.06
CA ALA A 118 13.27 5.85 12.29
C ALA A 118 13.17 7.22 11.60
N ARG A 119 13.58 8.30 12.27
CA ARG A 119 13.62 9.65 11.69
C ARG A 119 14.64 9.76 10.55
N GLN A 120 15.80 9.13 10.69
CA GLN A 120 16.83 9.10 9.65
C GLN A 120 16.33 8.33 8.42
N VAL A 121 15.72 7.16 8.62
CA VAL A 121 15.09 6.38 7.55
C VAL A 121 13.96 7.18 6.89
N ALA A 122 13.09 7.86 7.65
CA ALA A 122 12.04 8.72 7.09
C ALA A 122 12.63 9.84 6.21
N THR A 123 13.75 10.43 6.63
CA THR A 123 14.47 11.47 5.88
C THR A 123 15.05 10.92 4.59
N TYR A 124 15.60 9.70 4.61
CA TYR A 124 16.06 9.04 3.40
C TYR A 124 14.90 8.72 2.44
N LEU A 125 13.79 8.17 2.95
CA LEU A 125 12.59 7.86 2.16
C LEU A 125 11.98 9.11 1.52
N TRP A 126 12.14 10.28 2.14
CA TRP A 126 11.71 11.54 1.54
C TRP A 126 12.37 11.82 0.18
N ASN A 127 13.55 11.23 -0.10
CA ASN A 127 14.21 11.29 -1.41
C ASN A 127 13.51 10.49 -2.52
N PHE A 128 12.53 9.66 -2.22
CA PHE A 128 11.64 9.02 -3.21
C PHE A 128 10.32 9.78 -3.36
N LEU A 129 10.05 10.68 -2.43
CA LEU A 129 8.84 11.47 -2.32
C LEU A 129 9.18 12.93 -2.73
N GLY A 130 8.71 13.92 -1.96
CA GLY A 130 8.88 15.34 -2.26
C GLY A 130 10.23 15.95 -1.86
N GLY A 131 11.22 15.13 -1.47
CA GLY A 131 12.56 15.60 -1.13
C GLY A 131 13.39 16.01 -2.34
N ILE A 132 14.37 16.88 -2.11
CA ILE A 132 15.34 17.29 -3.13
C ILE A 132 16.64 16.56 -2.84
N SER A 133 17.11 15.76 -3.80
CA SER A 133 18.39 15.06 -3.75
C SER A 133 18.98 15.02 -5.16
N SER A 134 20.30 15.17 -5.27
CA SER A 134 21.03 15.07 -6.54
C SER A 134 21.20 13.61 -7.02
N SER A 135 20.90 12.63 -6.16
CA SER A 135 21.09 11.21 -6.42
C SER A 135 19.88 10.39 -5.96
N ARG A 136 18.73 10.62 -6.60
CA ARG A 136 17.51 9.85 -6.33
C ARG A 136 17.60 8.46 -6.98
N PRO A 137 17.42 7.35 -6.23
CA PRO A 137 17.63 6.00 -6.76
C PRO A 137 16.76 5.63 -7.97
N LEU A 138 15.54 6.17 -8.03
CA LEU A 138 14.57 5.95 -9.12
C LEU A 138 14.44 7.17 -10.06
N GLY A 139 15.39 8.09 -10.01
CA GLY A 139 15.35 9.33 -10.78
C GLY A 139 14.40 10.38 -10.18
N ASP A 140 13.96 11.33 -11.00
CA ASP A 140 13.26 12.54 -10.57
C ASP A 140 11.75 12.36 -10.31
N ALA A 141 11.18 11.18 -10.58
CA ALA A 141 9.79 10.89 -10.26
C ALA A 141 9.54 10.95 -8.74
N VAL A 142 8.37 11.46 -8.38
CA VAL A 142 7.91 11.56 -6.99
C VAL A 142 6.84 10.49 -6.79
N LEU A 143 7.14 9.50 -5.94
CA LEU A 143 6.21 8.43 -5.62
C LEU A 143 5.02 8.95 -4.80
N ASP A 144 3.93 8.20 -4.81
CA ASP A 144 2.69 8.55 -4.12
C ASP A 144 2.76 8.29 -2.60
N GLY A 145 3.73 7.48 -2.16
CA GLY A 145 4.02 7.27 -0.74
C GLY A 145 4.85 6.01 -0.45
N VAL A 146 4.58 5.36 0.68
CA VAL A 146 5.37 4.24 1.20
C VAL A 146 4.47 3.10 1.67
N ASP A 147 4.79 1.88 1.22
CA ASP A 147 4.23 0.60 1.67
C ASP A 147 5.13 -0.06 2.71
N PHE A 148 4.55 -0.44 3.84
CA PHE A 148 5.22 -1.13 4.94
C PHE A 148 4.96 -2.63 4.83
N ASP A 149 5.87 -3.35 4.20
CA ASP A 149 5.88 -4.81 4.12
C ASP A 149 6.95 -5.36 5.06
N ILE A 150 6.74 -5.19 6.38
CA ILE A 150 7.70 -5.60 7.40
C ILE A 150 7.37 -7.02 7.85
N GLU A 151 8.24 -7.98 7.50
CA GLU A 151 8.01 -9.41 7.73
C GLU A 151 8.95 -9.99 8.80
N GLY A 152 9.80 -9.18 9.43
CA GLY A 152 10.75 -9.63 10.43
C GLY A 152 11.59 -8.53 11.10
N GLY A 153 12.55 -8.95 11.93
CA GLY A 153 13.45 -8.04 12.66
C GLY A 153 12.84 -7.59 13.99
N THR A 154 12.57 -6.30 14.13
CA THR A 154 11.98 -5.68 15.32
C THR A 154 10.51 -5.35 15.12
N ASN A 155 9.74 -5.28 16.21
CA ASN A 155 8.39 -4.74 16.23
C ASN A 155 8.32 -3.28 16.75
N GLN A 156 9.48 -2.65 16.95
CA GLN A 156 9.59 -1.30 17.51
C GLN A 156 9.80 -0.24 16.41
N HIS A 157 9.38 1.00 16.69
CA HIS A 157 9.66 2.22 15.91
C HIS A 157 9.05 2.32 14.50
N TRP A 158 8.29 1.33 14.05
CA TRP A 158 7.52 1.45 12.80
C TRP A 158 6.41 2.51 12.89
N ASP A 159 5.86 2.72 14.08
CA ASP A 159 4.91 3.79 14.36
C ASP A 159 5.58 5.17 14.36
N ASP A 160 6.80 5.28 14.89
CA ASP A 160 7.62 6.49 14.78
C ASP A 160 7.91 6.82 13.31
N LEU A 161 8.32 5.82 12.52
CA LEU A 161 8.55 5.99 11.08
C LEU A 161 7.29 6.48 10.36
N ALA A 162 6.13 5.89 10.64
CA ALA A 162 4.85 6.32 10.07
C ALA A 162 4.50 7.76 10.45
N LYS A 163 4.71 8.16 11.72
CA LYS A 163 4.50 9.54 12.19
C LYS A 163 5.42 10.54 11.48
N TYR A 164 6.70 10.22 11.32
CA TYR A 164 7.65 11.09 10.62
C TYR A 164 7.30 11.26 9.14
N LEU A 165 6.97 10.16 8.45
CA LEU A 165 6.55 10.20 7.04
C LEU A 165 5.25 11.00 6.85
N SER A 166 4.25 10.76 7.69
CA SER A 166 3.00 11.53 7.70
C SER A 166 3.25 13.02 7.96
N GLY A 167 4.22 13.34 8.83
CA GLY A 167 4.66 14.71 9.12
C GLY A 167 5.14 15.49 7.89
N TYR A 168 5.76 14.84 6.91
CA TYR A 168 6.17 15.49 5.65
C TYR A 168 4.98 15.95 4.80
N GLY A 169 3.81 15.32 4.95
CA GLY A 169 2.58 15.76 4.28
C GLY A 169 2.18 17.19 4.63
N LYS A 170 2.62 17.74 5.77
CA LYS A 170 2.38 19.15 6.14
C LYS A 170 3.16 20.14 5.27
N ARG A 171 4.15 19.67 4.51
CA ARG A 171 5.02 20.49 3.65
C ARG A 171 4.61 20.46 2.17
N GLY A 172 3.52 19.78 1.82
CA GLY A 172 3.09 19.65 0.43
C GLY A 172 2.03 18.57 0.23
N LYS A 173 2.24 17.69 -0.75
CA LYS A 173 1.35 16.54 -1.01
C LYS A 173 1.39 15.58 0.17
N LYS A 174 0.22 15.13 0.63
CA LYS A 174 0.11 14.12 1.68
C LYS A 174 0.76 12.82 1.23
N VAL A 175 1.61 12.25 2.09
CA VAL A 175 2.26 10.95 1.86
C VAL A 175 1.23 9.85 2.09
N CYS A 176 0.98 9.02 1.09
CA CYS A 176 0.11 7.85 1.25
C CYS A 176 0.87 6.74 1.97
N LEU A 177 0.43 6.39 3.18
CA LEU A 177 1.00 5.27 3.93
C LEU A 177 0.08 4.07 3.80
N ILE A 178 0.66 2.94 3.44
CA ILE A 178 -0.02 1.66 3.25
C ILE A 178 0.82 0.54 3.88
N ALA A 179 0.21 -0.61 4.15
CA ALA A 179 0.88 -1.70 4.85
C ALA A 179 0.41 -3.07 4.38
N ALA A 180 1.32 -4.04 4.46
CA ALA A 180 1.10 -5.45 4.15
C ALA A 180 1.29 -6.34 5.39
N PRO A 181 0.44 -6.25 6.43
CA PRO A 181 0.54 -7.15 7.56
C PRO A 181 0.25 -8.61 7.15
N HIS A 182 0.79 -9.57 7.90
CA HIS A 182 0.32 -10.95 7.80
C HIS A 182 -1.12 -11.08 8.35
N CYS A 183 -1.84 -12.14 7.96
CA CYS A 183 -3.20 -12.34 8.44
C CYS A 183 -3.41 -12.61 9.94
N PRO A 184 -2.43 -13.11 10.74
CA PRO A 184 -2.63 -13.21 12.18
C PRO A 184 -2.81 -11.82 12.80
N SER A 185 -3.93 -11.58 13.49
CA SER A 185 -4.24 -10.30 14.12
C SER A 185 -4.09 -10.36 15.65
N PRO A 186 -3.44 -9.38 16.30
CA PRO A 186 -2.73 -8.26 15.67
C PRO A 186 -1.42 -8.72 15.01
N ASP A 187 -1.05 -8.06 13.92
CA ASP A 187 0.22 -8.32 13.24
C ASP A 187 1.42 -8.03 14.15
N ALA A 188 2.38 -8.96 14.18
CA ALA A 188 3.51 -8.94 15.10
C ALA A 188 4.50 -7.79 14.83
N TRP A 189 4.59 -7.31 13.59
CA TRP A 189 5.62 -6.38 13.14
C TRP A 189 5.07 -4.96 12.97
N VAL A 190 4.04 -4.78 12.15
CA VAL A 190 3.45 -3.48 11.81
C VAL A 190 2.20 -3.15 12.63
N GLY A 191 1.73 -4.05 13.49
CA GLY A 191 0.52 -3.84 14.30
C GLY A 191 0.56 -2.57 15.17
N GLY A 192 1.73 -2.22 15.72
CA GLY A 192 1.93 -0.96 16.45
C GLY A 192 1.77 0.29 15.57
N ALA A 193 2.27 0.22 14.34
CA ALA A 193 2.16 1.31 13.37
C ALA A 193 0.71 1.49 12.88
N LEU A 194 -0.01 0.40 12.63
CA LEU A 194 -1.42 0.44 12.21
C LEU A 194 -2.34 1.13 13.22
N LYS A 195 -2.09 0.93 14.52
CA LYS A 195 -2.86 1.58 15.60
C LYS A 195 -2.77 3.11 15.62
N THR A 196 -1.82 3.70 14.89
CA THR A 196 -1.72 5.16 14.76
C THR A 196 -2.85 5.77 13.94
N GLY A 197 -3.57 4.98 13.13
CA GLY A 197 -4.61 5.47 12.20
C GLY A 197 -4.05 6.28 11.04
N LEU A 198 -2.74 6.20 10.77
CA LEU A 198 -2.09 6.93 9.69
C LEU A 198 -2.11 6.19 8.34
N PHE A 199 -2.44 4.90 8.35
CA PHE A 199 -2.43 4.04 7.17
C PHE A 199 -3.78 4.12 6.43
N TYR A 200 -3.72 4.45 5.15
CA TYR A 200 -4.89 4.61 4.30
C TYR A 200 -5.42 3.27 3.81
N TYR A 201 -4.52 2.44 3.32
CA TYR A 201 -4.83 1.16 2.70
C TYR A 201 -4.02 0.07 3.39
N VAL A 202 -4.67 -1.06 3.66
CA VAL A 202 -4.03 -2.22 4.29
C VAL A 202 -4.37 -3.45 3.47
N TRP A 203 -3.37 -4.09 2.87
CA TRP A 203 -3.54 -5.35 2.12
C TRP A 203 -3.00 -6.51 2.95
N VAL A 204 -3.90 -7.11 3.72
CA VAL A 204 -3.55 -8.20 4.64
C VAL A 204 -3.16 -9.44 3.83
N GLN A 205 -2.01 -10.05 4.15
CA GLN A 205 -1.47 -11.22 3.45
C GLN A 205 -2.15 -12.51 3.95
N PHE A 206 -3.14 -13.02 3.21
CA PHE A 206 -3.88 -14.25 3.52
C PHE A 206 -3.20 -15.51 2.95
N TYR A 207 -1.89 -15.60 3.13
CA TYR A 207 -1.04 -16.71 2.69
C TYR A 207 0.17 -16.84 3.61
N ASN A 208 0.90 -17.96 3.48
CA ASN A 208 2.01 -18.35 4.36
C ASN A 208 1.66 -18.45 5.86
N ASN A 209 0.38 -18.48 6.21
CA ASN A 209 -0.14 -18.46 7.57
C ASN A 209 -1.36 -19.40 7.69
N PRO A 210 -1.12 -20.72 7.94
CA PRO A 210 -2.19 -21.72 8.04
C PRO A 210 -3.40 -21.36 8.93
N PRO A 211 -3.23 -20.63 10.07
CA PRO A 211 -4.36 -20.30 10.94
C PRO A 211 -5.39 -19.34 10.34
N CYS A 212 -5.04 -18.56 9.32
CA CYS A 212 -5.89 -17.49 8.79
C CYS A 212 -5.92 -17.41 7.26
N GLN A 213 -5.27 -18.34 6.55
CA GLN A 213 -5.32 -18.42 5.09
C GLN A 213 -6.41 -19.39 4.59
N TYR A 214 -6.66 -19.37 3.29
CA TYR A 214 -7.49 -20.38 2.63
C TYR A 214 -6.89 -21.78 2.75
N SER A 215 -7.75 -22.79 2.93
CA SER A 215 -7.40 -24.20 2.82
C SER A 215 -8.45 -24.94 2.00
N SER A 216 -8.07 -26.04 1.34
CA SER A 216 -9.01 -26.85 0.55
C SER A 216 -10.11 -27.49 1.39
N SER A 217 -9.89 -27.65 2.71
CA SER A 217 -10.88 -28.19 3.64
C SER A 217 -11.90 -27.15 4.12
N SER A 218 -11.53 -25.86 4.17
CA SER A 218 -12.43 -24.80 4.63
C SER A 218 -11.91 -23.39 4.29
N ILE A 219 -12.83 -22.49 3.94
CA ILE A 219 -12.60 -21.03 3.83
C ILE A 219 -12.75 -20.31 5.18
N GLY A 220 -13.30 -20.97 6.21
CA GLY A 220 -13.71 -20.33 7.47
C GLY A 220 -12.59 -19.55 8.17
N ASN A 221 -11.37 -20.08 8.20
CA ASN A 221 -10.20 -19.39 8.79
C ASN A 221 -9.93 -18.03 8.13
N LEU A 222 -10.04 -17.95 6.80
CA LEU A 222 -9.86 -16.72 6.04
C LEU A 222 -11.02 -15.75 6.32
N GLU A 223 -12.27 -16.23 6.30
CA GLU A 223 -13.45 -15.39 6.56
C GLU A 223 -13.42 -14.79 7.96
N ASP A 224 -13.03 -15.57 8.97
CA ASP A 224 -12.98 -15.11 10.36
C ASP A 224 -11.85 -14.09 10.58
N ALA A 225 -10.67 -14.33 10.00
CA ALA A 225 -9.58 -13.36 10.01
C ALA A 225 -9.96 -12.07 9.24
N TRP A 226 -10.64 -12.18 8.09
CA TRP A 226 -11.14 -11.03 7.34
C TRP A 226 -12.12 -10.17 8.15
N LYS A 227 -13.07 -10.79 8.85
CA LYS A 227 -13.99 -10.09 9.75
C LYS A 227 -13.25 -9.36 10.87
N GLN A 228 -12.22 -10.01 11.44
CA GLN A 228 -11.40 -9.40 12.48
C GLN A 228 -10.66 -8.16 11.95
N TRP A 229 -9.96 -8.27 10.83
CA TRP A 229 -9.22 -7.14 10.24
C TRP A 229 -10.11 -5.96 9.86
N THR A 230 -11.27 -6.23 9.28
CA THR A 230 -12.23 -5.18 8.87
C THR A 230 -12.93 -4.48 10.05
N THR A 231 -12.85 -5.05 11.26
CA THR A 231 -13.43 -4.47 12.47
C THR A 231 -12.38 -3.75 13.34
N ASP A 232 -11.16 -4.28 13.42
CA ASP A 232 -10.18 -3.89 14.44
C ASP A 232 -9.28 -2.71 14.04
N ILE A 233 -9.10 -2.44 12.74
CA ILE A 233 -8.09 -1.49 12.26
C ILE A 233 -8.71 -0.24 11.61
N PRO A 234 -8.32 0.96 12.04
CA PRO A 234 -8.77 2.21 11.43
C PRO A 234 -8.01 2.46 10.11
N ALA A 235 -8.50 1.87 9.02
CA ALA A 235 -8.02 2.10 7.65
C ALA A 235 -9.16 2.57 6.74
N THR A 236 -8.84 3.28 5.65
CA THR A 236 -9.85 3.73 4.68
C THR A 236 -10.39 2.56 3.85
N LYS A 237 -9.49 1.68 3.38
CA LYS A 237 -9.88 0.40 2.77
C LYS A 237 -8.93 -0.71 3.20
N ILE A 238 -9.48 -1.91 3.33
CA ILE A 238 -8.72 -3.14 3.56
C ILE A 238 -8.86 -4.01 2.31
N PHE A 239 -7.75 -4.59 1.86
CA PHE A 239 -7.65 -5.44 0.69
C PHE A 239 -7.30 -6.86 1.10
N LEU A 240 -7.82 -7.83 0.34
CA LEU A 240 -7.52 -9.26 0.50
C LEU A 240 -6.25 -9.59 -0.30
N GLY A 241 -5.09 -9.66 0.38
CA GLY A 241 -3.82 -10.01 -0.24
C GLY A 241 -3.70 -11.51 -0.50
N LEU A 242 -3.47 -11.90 -1.75
CA LEU A 242 -3.43 -13.29 -2.20
C LEU A 242 -2.21 -13.54 -3.11
N PRO A 243 -1.70 -14.79 -3.16
CA PRO A 243 -0.74 -15.20 -4.16
C PRO A 243 -1.40 -15.25 -5.54
N ALA A 244 -0.73 -14.71 -6.57
CA ALA A 244 -1.24 -14.71 -7.94
C ALA A 244 -1.13 -16.08 -8.62
N ALA A 245 -0.27 -16.98 -8.12
CA ALA A 245 -0.10 -18.33 -8.63
C ALA A 245 0.30 -19.32 -7.51
N PRO A 246 0.08 -20.64 -7.69
CA PRO A 246 0.52 -21.64 -6.71
C PRO A 246 2.03 -21.66 -6.44
N ALA A 247 2.84 -21.15 -7.37
CA ALA A 247 4.30 -21.05 -7.19
C ALA A 247 4.75 -19.68 -6.66
N SER A 248 3.83 -18.74 -6.40
CA SER A 248 4.17 -17.40 -5.91
C SER A 248 4.23 -17.30 -4.38
N PHE A 249 4.51 -18.41 -3.70
CA PHE A 249 4.90 -18.38 -2.30
C PHE A 249 6.31 -17.81 -2.23
N ARG A 250 6.46 -16.66 -1.57
CA ARG A 250 7.75 -15.99 -1.40
C ARG A 250 8.75 -16.87 -0.67
#